data_AF-A0A948PQZ6-F1
#
_entry.id   AF-A0A948PQZ6-F1
#
_cell.length_a   1.000
_cell.length_b   1.000
_cell.length_c   1.000
_cell.angle_alpha   90.00
_cell.angle_beta   90.00
_cell.angle_gamma   90.00
#
_symmetry.space_group_name_H-M   'P 1'
#
loop_
_entity.id
_entity.type
_entity.pdbx_description
1 polymer ?
#
loop_
_entity_poly.entity_id
_entity_poly.type
_entity_poly.pdbx_seq_one_letter_code
_entity_poly.pdbx_strand_id
1 'polypeptide(L)'
;MQENLLFAQTSISPYIYTVSEITSQIKTLLSESFPFLWIKGEVSNITTSKAGHTYFTLKDTDSQISCVLFGRVRLKIPILPQSGEEVAVGGFITVYEKSGGYQIVVEDILFLSKKGKFYLAFEKLKEKLKKEGFFDPIHKKPIPALVDRVAVVTSPTGAAIQDILKHLPDIEILIFGVSVQGEGSAREIASAIERIHRLKDRPDVIIVGRGGGSIEDLWSFNEEITARAIFSSEIVVISAVGHETDVTISDMVADYRAPTPTAAGEIIRKLREEAVSNLKDLSGRLRRQLEHLTKREGIRLKSLTGSLVFTRPYLLTLKWQQRLDDLYLSSERATKVIASRNSERFRGLSEVYKRVESKVIDSQKERLVVFEFELSARIDKIISRARVRLASVVFTRPYFITFKWQQRLDDLYLSSERATKVIASRNSERFRGLSEVYKRVESKVIDSQKERLVVFEFELSARIDKIIAKQKVILASLSIISSLDPKAPLKRGYSITYKSNGSIVRRAEDIKEKEGLEIKLGQGRIEVEVTKMEIENGKQ
;
A
#
# COMPACT_ATOMS: atom_id res chain seq x y z
N MET A 1 -74.93 81.42 -11.35
CA MET A 1 -74.65 80.12 -11.99
C MET A 1 -73.23 80.20 -12.54
N GLN A 2 -72.30 79.43 -11.96
CA GLN A 2 -71.06 78.89 -12.56
C GLN A 2 -70.00 79.85 -13.14
N GLU A 3 -68.70 79.64 -13.04
CA GLU A 3 -67.78 78.79 -12.25
C GLU A 3 -66.40 79.04 -12.90
N ASN A 4 -65.36 79.24 -12.09
CA ASN A 4 -63.94 78.92 -12.37
C ASN A 4 -63.27 79.60 -13.60
N LEU A 5 -61.99 79.97 -13.64
CA LEU A 5 -60.77 79.53 -12.99
C LEU A 5 -59.83 80.76 -12.94
N LEU A 6 -59.49 81.24 -11.75
CA LEU A 6 -58.30 82.10 -11.56
C LEU A 6 -57.20 81.22 -10.94
N PHE A 7 -56.66 80.29 -11.74
CA PHE A 7 -55.47 79.52 -11.32
C PHE A 7 -54.22 80.36 -11.59
N ALA A 8 -53.76 81.06 -10.56
CA ALA A 8 -52.39 81.55 -10.49
C ALA A 8 -51.46 80.32 -10.47
N GLN A 9 -50.84 80.02 -11.61
CA GLN A 9 -49.79 79.01 -11.72
C GLN A 9 -48.55 79.49 -10.95
N THR A 10 -48.37 79.00 -9.73
CA THR A 10 -47.06 78.99 -9.07
C THR A 10 -46.29 77.79 -9.59
N SER A 11 -45.55 77.97 -10.68
CA SER A 11 -44.58 76.99 -11.16
C SER A 11 -43.38 76.95 -10.21
N ILE A 12 -43.50 76.18 -9.13
CA ILE A 12 -42.35 75.83 -8.28
C ILE A 12 -41.53 74.80 -9.06
N SER A 13 -40.61 75.27 -9.91
CA SER A 13 -39.58 74.39 -10.47
C SER A 13 -38.77 73.82 -9.29
N PRO A 14 -38.63 72.49 -9.17
CA PRO A 14 -37.85 71.91 -8.10
C PRO A 14 -36.38 72.36 -8.24
N TYR A 15 -35.83 72.95 -7.18
CA TYR A 15 -34.42 73.30 -7.15
C TYR A 15 -33.59 72.01 -7.11
N ILE A 16 -32.76 71.79 -8.13
CA ILE A 16 -31.94 70.58 -8.27
C ILE A 16 -30.59 70.83 -7.60
N TYR A 17 -30.38 70.27 -6.42
CA TYR A 17 -29.09 70.30 -5.73
C TYR A 17 -28.07 69.40 -6.42
N THR A 18 -26.82 69.85 -6.50
CA THR A 18 -25.70 68.94 -6.74
C THR A 18 -25.38 68.11 -5.49
N VAL A 19 -24.77 66.94 -5.68
CA VAL A 19 -24.38 66.04 -4.56
C VAL A 19 -23.48 66.77 -3.56
N SER A 20 -22.59 67.65 -4.03
CA SER A 20 -21.71 68.45 -3.18
C SER A 20 -22.46 69.52 -2.39
N GLU A 21 -23.42 70.21 -3.02
CA GLU A 21 -24.22 71.26 -2.36
C GLU A 21 -25.08 70.69 -1.24
N ILE A 22 -25.78 69.58 -1.48
CA ILE A 22 -26.63 68.96 -0.46
C ILE A 22 -25.79 68.41 0.70
N THR A 23 -24.64 67.77 0.41
CA THR A 23 -23.75 67.22 1.44
C THR A 23 -23.15 68.33 2.31
N SER A 24 -22.79 69.46 1.69
CA SER A 24 -22.32 70.64 2.42
C SER A 24 -23.41 71.23 3.31
N GLN A 25 -24.65 71.35 2.82
CA GLN A 25 -25.78 71.80 3.64
C GLN A 25 -26.08 70.85 4.81
N ILE A 26 -26.05 69.53 4.60
CA ILE A 26 -26.23 68.53 5.67
C ILE A 26 -25.13 68.67 6.73
N LYS A 27 -23.87 68.88 6.30
CA LYS A 27 -22.75 69.11 7.22
C LYS A 27 -22.96 70.36 8.06
N THR A 28 -23.39 71.47 7.46
CA THR A 28 -23.68 72.72 8.18
C THR A 28 -24.82 72.51 9.18
N LEU A 29 -25.94 71.93 8.74
CA LEU A 29 -27.10 71.66 9.60
C LEU A 29 -26.74 70.77 10.80
N LEU A 30 -25.96 69.69 10.58
CA LEU A 30 -25.54 68.80 11.65
C LEU A 30 -24.58 69.50 12.63
N SER A 31 -23.63 70.29 12.11
CA SER A 31 -22.66 71.01 12.94
C SER A 31 -23.32 72.10 13.78
N GLU A 32 -24.38 72.74 13.28
CA GLU A 32 -25.17 73.73 14.02
C GLU A 32 -26.14 73.10 15.02
N SER A 33 -26.79 71.99 14.65
CA SER A 33 -27.80 71.32 15.49
C SER A 33 -27.19 70.57 16.67
N PHE A 34 -25.96 70.07 16.49
CA PHE A 34 -25.26 69.25 17.47
C PHE A 34 -23.90 69.91 17.82
N PRO A 35 -23.88 70.84 18.79
CA PRO A 35 -22.64 71.40 19.32
C PRO A 35 -21.85 70.31 20.08
N PHE A 36 -20.80 70.71 20.81
CA PHE A 36 -19.98 69.78 21.58
C PHE A 36 -20.83 68.86 22.45
N LEU A 37 -20.68 67.54 22.25
CA LEU A 37 -21.51 66.54 22.90
C LEU A 37 -20.69 65.32 23.32
N TRP A 38 -21.25 64.57 24.27
CA TRP A 38 -20.68 63.32 24.76
C TRP A 38 -21.52 62.15 24.28
N ILE A 39 -20.90 61.19 23.61
CA ILE A 39 -21.54 59.94 23.19
C ILE A 39 -20.93 58.80 23.99
N LYS A 40 -21.78 58.02 24.64
CA LYS A 40 -21.38 56.79 25.32
C LYS A 40 -21.49 55.63 24.35
N GLY A 41 -20.50 54.74 24.37
CA GLY A 41 -20.56 53.48 23.64
C GLY A 41 -19.32 52.61 23.89
N GLU A 42 -19.40 51.38 23.44
CA GLU A 42 -18.27 50.46 23.45
C GLU A 42 -17.40 50.71 22.21
N VAL A 43 -16.08 50.58 22.33
CA VAL A 43 -15.16 50.82 21.20
C VAL A 43 -14.98 49.55 20.39
N SER A 44 -15.05 49.66 19.06
CA SER A 44 -14.72 48.57 18.11
C SER A 44 -13.86 49.08 16.95
N ASN A 45 -13.20 48.16 16.26
CA ASN A 45 -12.50 48.42 14.99
C ASN A 45 -11.46 49.56 15.06
N ILE A 46 -10.60 49.56 16.08
CA ILE A 46 -9.54 50.56 16.21
C ILE A 46 -8.45 50.34 15.16
N THR A 47 -8.14 51.39 14.40
CA THR A 47 -7.04 51.44 13.45
C THR A 47 -6.25 52.74 13.62
N THR A 48 -4.93 52.68 13.48
CA THR A 48 -4.06 53.85 13.56
C THR A 48 -3.35 54.06 12.23
N SER A 49 -3.48 55.27 11.66
CA SER A 49 -2.83 55.62 10.39
C SER A 49 -1.36 56.00 10.58
N LYS A 50 -0.58 55.95 9.49
CA LYS A 50 0.83 56.40 9.48
C LYS A 50 1.01 57.87 9.86
N ALA A 51 -0.02 58.70 9.64
CA ALA A 51 -0.06 60.11 10.04
C ALA A 51 -0.40 60.31 11.53
N GLY A 52 -0.60 59.23 12.28
CA GLY A 52 -0.89 59.24 13.72
C GLY A 52 -2.33 59.57 14.07
N HIS A 53 -3.28 59.49 13.12
CA HIS A 53 -4.71 59.58 13.41
C HIS A 53 -5.25 58.22 13.82
N THR A 54 -6.12 58.19 14.82
CA THR A 54 -6.76 56.97 15.29
C THR A 54 -8.23 57.00 14.88
N TYR A 55 -8.63 55.98 14.14
CA TYR A 55 -10.01 55.77 13.72
C TYR A 55 -10.55 54.61 14.54
N PHE A 56 -11.74 54.77 15.09
CA PHE A 56 -12.44 53.72 15.81
C PHE A 56 -13.94 53.93 15.68
N THR A 57 -14.73 52.92 15.98
CA THR A 57 -16.19 53.04 15.94
C THR A 57 -16.72 52.96 17.37
N LEU A 58 -17.59 53.90 17.75
CA LEU A 58 -18.38 53.81 18.97
C LEU A 58 -19.69 53.12 18.66
N LYS A 59 -20.11 52.19 19.52
CA LYS A 59 -21.30 51.38 19.33
C LYS A 59 -22.14 51.29 20.61
N ASP A 60 -23.45 51.28 20.45
CA ASP A 60 -24.42 50.90 21.48
C ASP A 60 -25.26 49.71 20.95
N THR A 61 -26.34 49.32 21.65
CA THR A 61 -27.20 48.18 21.26
C THR A 61 -27.79 48.30 19.85
N ASP A 62 -28.16 49.52 19.44
CA ASP A 62 -28.96 49.74 18.24
C ASP A 62 -28.26 50.58 17.16
N SER A 63 -27.10 51.16 17.46
CA SER A 63 -26.49 52.18 16.59
C SER A 63 -24.97 52.23 16.74
N GLN A 64 -24.31 52.66 15.66
CA GLN A 64 -22.86 52.86 15.62
C GLN A 64 -22.51 54.22 14.99
N ILE A 65 -21.40 54.80 15.42
CA ILE A 65 -20.85 56.05 14.88
C ILE A 65 -19.34 55.95 14.71
N SER A 66 -18.85 56.40 13.57
CA SER A 66 -17.41 56.47 13.29
C SER A 66 -16.77 57.62 14.06
N CYS A 67 -15.67 57.34 14.74
CA CYS A 67 -14.90 58.30 15.53
C CYS A 67 -13.53 58.54 14.88
N VAL A 68 -13.13 59.80 14.81
CA VAL A 68 -11.81 60.21 14.33
C VAL A 68 -11.10 61.01 15.41
N LEU A 69 -9.96 60.48 15.87
CA LEU A 69 -9.05 61.17 16.76
C LEU A 69 -7.84 61.67 15.97
N PHE A 70 -7.77 62.98 15.75
CA PHE A 70 -6.64 63.58 15.03
C PHE A 70 -5.36 63.54 15.86
N GLY A 71 -4.21 63.41 15.18
CA GLY A 71 -2.91 63.18 15.81
C GLY A 71 -2.48 64.27 16.80
N ARG A 72 -2.90 65.52 16.58
CA ARG A 72 -2.66 66.65 17.51
C ARG A 72 -3.41 66.50 18.83
N VAL A 73 -4.64 65.98 18.78
CA VAL A 73 -5.48 65.72 19.96
C VAL A 73 -5.03 64.43 20.64
N ARG A 74 -4.65 63.41 19.85
CA ARG A 74 -4.08 62.15 20.34
C ARG A 74 -2.91 62.35 21.31
N LEU A 75 -2.05 63.33 21.08
CA LEU A 75 -0.92 63.64 21.98
C LEU A 75 -1.36 64.12 23.38
N LYS A 76 -2.58 64.65 23.52
CA LYS A 76 -3.15 65.10 24.80
C LYS A 76 -3.86 63.99 25.56
N ILE A 77 -4.17 62.87 24.89
CA ILE A 77 -4.86 61.73 25.48
C ILE A 77 -3.81 60.65 25.79
N PRO A 78 -3.43 60.45 27.07
CA PRO A 78 -2.33 59.55 27.44
C PRO A 78 -2.67 58.07 27.25
N ILE A 79 -3.95 57.71 27.24
CA ILE A 79 -4.42 56.31 27.14
C ILE A 79 -5.41 56.23 25.99
N LEU A 80 -5.10 55.40 24.99
CA LEU A 80 -6.03 55.11 23.89
C LEU A 80 -7.01 54.01 24.32
N PRO A 81 -8.29 54.12 23.92
CA PRO A 81 -9.24 53.05 24.15
C PRO A 81 -8.82 51.77 23.43
N GLN A 82 -9.10 50.64 24.07
CA GLN A 82 -8.93 49.32 23.49
C GLN A 82 -10.28 48.79 22.96
N SER A 83 -10.21 47.85 22.02
CA SER A 83 -11.41 47.23 21.46
C SER A 83 -12.14 46.50 22.59
N GLY A 84 -13.43 46.78 22.72
CA GLY A 84 -14.29 46.26 23.77
C GLY A 84 -14.30 47.08 25.06
N GLU A 85 -13.65 48.25 25.17
CA GLU A 85 -13.83 49.13 26.33
C GLU A 85 -15.06 50.03 26.18
N GLU A 86 -15.74 50.31 27.30
CA GLU A 86 -16.87 51.24 27.31
C GLU A 86 -16.35 52.64 27.65
N VAL A 87 -16.52 53.57 26.72
CA VAL A 87 -16.02 54.94 26.85
C VAL A 87 -17.11 55.95 26.50
N ALA A 88 -17.03 57.13 27.10
CA ALA A 88 -17.73 58.31 26.62
C ALA A 88 -16.75 59.15 25.82
N VAL A 89 -17.14 59.55 24.61
CA VAL A 89 -16.34 60.36 23.70
C VAL A 89 -16.95 61.73 23.58
N GLY A 90 -16.18 62.76 23.91
CA GLY A 90 -16.53 64.17 23.78
C GLY A 90 -16.01 64.74 22.45
N GLY A 91 -16.88 65.37 21.67
CA GLY A 91 -16.48 65.91 20.38
C GLY A 91 -17.58 66.56 19.56
N PHE A 92 -17.28 66.79 18.28
CA PHE A 92 -18.17 67.44 17.31
C PHE A 92 -18.62 66.46 16.22
N ILE A 93 -19.92 66.39 15.96
CA ILE A 93 -20.45 65.62 14.84
C ILE A 93 -20.19 66.39 13.54
N THR A 94 -19.64 65.70 12.54
CA THR A 94 -19.38 66.27 11.22
C THR A 94 -19.64 65.23 10.14
N VAL A 95 -19.70 65.66 8.88
CA VAL A 95 -19.85 64.77 7.72
C VAL A 95 -18.57 64.78 6.91
N TYR A 96 -18.05 63.59 6.60
CA TYR A 96 -16.91 63.46 5.70
C TYR A 96 -17.37 63.59 4.24
N GLU A 97 -17.26 64.79 3.69
CA GLU A 97 -17.78 65.21 2.38
C GLU A 97 -17.46 64.25 1.22
N LYS A 98 -16.27 63.61 1.23
CA LYS A 98 -15.88 62.66 0.17
C LYS A 98 -16.68 61.34 0.19
N SER A 99 -17.19 60.95 1.36
CA SER A 99 -17.92 59.68 1.54
C SER A 99 -19.39 59.87 1.91
N GLY A 100 -19.79 61.09 2.30
CA GLY A 100 -21.12 61.37 2.83
C GLY A 100 -21.42 60.77 4.21
N GLY A 101 -20.47 60.06 4.83
CA GLY A 101 -20.65 59.46 6.15
C GLY A 101 -20.56 60.49 7.29
N TYR A 102 -21.46 60.38 8.27
CA TYR A 102 -21.38 61.14 9.52
C TYR A 102 -20.35 60.49 10.46
N GLN A 103 -19.60 61.32 11.15
CA GLN A 103 -18.53 60.91 12.07
C GLN A 103 -18.42 61.91 13.21
N ILE A 104 -17.83 61.50 14.33
CA ILE A 104 -17.48 62.40 15.43
C ILE A 104 -15.97 62.67 15.41
N VAL A 105 -15.62 63.96 15.41
CA VAL A 105 -14.24 64.40 15.66
C VAL A 105 -14.05 64.44 17.16
N VAL A 106 -13.21 63.53 17.64
CA VAL A 106 -12.97 63.32 19.07
C VAL A 106 -12.00 64.36 19.60
N GLU A 107 -12.41 65.07 20.65
CA GLU A 107 -11.54 65.96 21.41
C GLU A 107 -11.13 65.38 22.76
N ASP A 108 -12.03 64.62 23.40
CA ASP A 108 -11.79 64.04 24.72
C ASP A 108 -12.42 62.63 24.85
N ILE A 109 -11.85 61.81 25.72
CA ILE A 109 -12.28 60.42 25.95
C ILE A 109 -12.29 60.14 27.45
N LEU A 110 -13.46 59.73 27.95
CA LEU A 110 -13.67 59.34 29.33
C LEU A 110 -13.94 57.84 29.42
N PHE A 111 -13.09 57.11 30.13
CA PHE A 111 -13.22 55.66 30.31
C PHE A 111 -14.28 55.35 31.37
N LEU A 112 -15.40 54.75 30.95
CA LEU A 112 -16.49 54.37 31.85
C LEU A 112 -16.28 52.97 32.44
N SER A 113 -15.73 52.05 31.63
CA SER A 113 -15.49 50.65 32.01
C SER A 113 -14.26 50.10 31.27
N LYS A 114 -13.34 49.41 31.98
CA LYS A 114 -12.19 48.71 31.36
C LYS A 114 -12.58 47.46 30.53
N LYS A 115 -13.83 47.01 30.61
CA LYS A 115 -14.37 45.88 29.84
C LYS A 115 -15.84 46.13 29.52
N GLY A 116 -16.20 46.07 28.25
CA GLY A 116 -17.53 46.29 27.69
C GLY A 116 -18.44 45.08 27.81
N LYS A 117 -19.73 45.27 27.54
CA LYS A 117 -20.78 44.27 27.79
C LYS A 117 -20.62 43.03 26.92
N PHE A 118 -20.30 43.19 25.63
CA PHE A 118 -20.11 42.08 24.71
C PHE A 118 -18.88 41.25 25.07
N TYR A 119 -17.77 41.90 25.43
CA TYR A 119 -16.56 41.21 25.85
C TYR A 119 -16.79 40.38 27.14
N LEU A 120 -17.47 40.96 28.14
CA LEU A 120 -17.83 40.26 29.37
C LEU A 120 -18.75 39.05 29.12
N ALA A 121 -19.72 39.20 28.22
CA ALA A 121 -20.61 38.09 27.83
C ALA A 121 -19.84 36.98 27.10
N PHE A 122 -18.94 37.34 26.19
CA PHE A 122 -18.07 36.41 25.47
C PHE A 122 -17.15 35.64 26.44
N GLU A 123 -16.45 36.32 27.35
CA GLU A 123 -15.59 35.65 28.34
C GLU A 123 -16.38 34.70 29.23
N LYS A 124 -17.56 35.12 29.74
CA LYS A 124 -18.41 34.26 30.56
C LYS A 124 -18.85 33.00 29.83
N LEU A 125 -19.30 33.13 28.58
CA LEU A 125 -19.74 31.97 27.81
C LEU A 125 -18.57 31.07 27.40
N LYS A 126 -17.42 31.66 27.04
CA LYS A 126 -16.19 30.93 26.77
C LYS A 126 -15.75 30.09 27.98
N GLU A 127 -15.77 30.66 29.19
CA GLU A 127 -15.44 29.89 30.40
C GLU A 127 -16.44 28.76 30.66
N LYS A 128 -17.75 29.02 30.47
CA LYS A 128 -18.79 28.00 30.63
C LYS A 128 -18.57 26.82 29.67
N LEU A 129 -18.45 27.08 28.37
CA LEU A 129 -18.26 26.05 27.35
C LEU A 129 -16.91 25.32 27.49
N LYS A 130 -15.86 26.02 27.94
CA LYS A 130 -14.57 25.39 28.26
C LYS A 130 -14.69 24.38 29.39
N LYS A 131 -15.46 24.68 30.44
CA LYS A 131 -15.73 23.73 31.55
C LYS A 131 -16.53 22.52 31.10
N GLU A 132 -17.40 22.69 30.11
CA GLU A 132 -18.16 21.59 29.49
C GLU A 132 -17.33 20.75 28.48
N GLY A 133 -16.08 21.14 28.18
CA GLY A 133 -15.19 20.39 27.28
C GLY A 133 -15.39 20.65 25.78
N PHE A 134 -16.19 21.66 25.40
CA PHE A 134 -16.58 21.91 24.00
C PHE A 134 -15.41 22.30 23.08
N PHE A 135 -14.28 22.71 23.66
CA PHE A 135 -13.09 23.12 22.90
C PHE A 135 -12.01 22.04 22.83
N ASP A 136 -12.24 20.88 23.46
CA ASP A 136 -11.22 19.85 23.54
C ASP A 136 -10.98 19.21 22.17
N PRO A 137 -9.71 19.08 21.75
CA PRO A 137 -9.36 18.58 20.42
C PRO A 137 -9.80 17.12 20.20
N ILE A 138 -10.09 16.37 21.26
CA ILE A 138 -10.59 14.99 21.22
C ILE A 138 -11.96 14.91 20.54
N HIS A 139 -12.77 15.97 20.64
CA HIS A 139 -14.09 16.02 20.03
C HIS A 139 -14.08 16.48 18.56
N LYS A 140 -12.95 17.00 18.07
CA LYS A 140 -12.83 17.54 16.71
C LYS A 140 -12.61 16.43 15.70
N LYS A 141 -13.37 16.46 14.61
CA LYS A 141 -13.33 15.46 13.54
C LYS A 141 -12.39 15.90 12.42
N PRO A 142 -11.64 14.97 11.80
CA PRO A 142 -10.84 15.29 10.62
C PRO A 142 -11.75 15.54 9.41
N ILE A 143 -11.37 16.50 8.56
CA ILE A 143 -12.06 16.74 7.29
C ILE A 143 -11.91 15.48 6.40
N PRO A 144 -12.99 14.99 5.76
CA PRO A 144 -12.91 13.86 4.84
C PRO A 144 -11.89 14.10 3.72
N ALA A 145 -11.14 13.05 3.34
CA ALA A 145 -10.10 13.16 2.32
C ALA A 145 -10.65 13.49 0.92
N LEU A 146 -11.90 13.08 0.64
CA LEU A 146 -12.62 13.43 -0.57
C LEU A 146 -13.92 14.10 -0.16
N VAL A 147 -14.14 15.31 -0.68
CA VAL A 147 -15.32 16.11 -0.45
C VAL A 147 -15.93 16.39 -1.82
N ASP A 148 -17.12 15.83 -2.06
CA ASP A 148 -17.87 16.03 -3.31
C ASP A 148 -19.15 16.84 -3.08
N ARG A 149 -19.63 16.92 -1.82
CA ARG A 149 -20.79 17.73 -1.46
C ARG A 149 -20.56 18.58 -0.22
N VAL A 150 -20.83 19.86 -0.33
CA VAL A 150 -20.66 20.84 0.75
C VAL A 150 -21.98 21.56 1.01
N ALA A 151 -22.41 21.60 2.28
CA ALA A 151 -23.49 22.49 2.69
C ALA A 151 -22.92 23.81 3.18
N VAL A 152 -23.49 24.93 2.73
CA VAL A 152 -23.04 26.28 3.11
C VAL A 152 -24.17 26.98 3.85
N VAL A 153 -23.93 27.30 5.12
CA VAL A 153 -24.85 28.05 5.99
C VAL A 153 -24.34 29.49 6.07
N THR A 154 -24.97 30.37 5.29
CA THR A 154 -24.59 31.79 5.22
C THR A 154 -25.73 32.63 4.65
N SER A 155 -25.54 33.94 4.54
CA SER A 155 -26.51 34.82 3.88
C SER A 155 -26.54 34.55 2.37
N PRO A 156 -27.73 34.42 1.76
CA PRO A 156 -27.87 34.10 0.33
C PRO A 156 -27.36 35.20 -0.60
N THR A 157 -27.22 36.44 -0.12
CA THR A 157 -26.82 37.62 -0.92
C THR A 157 -25.45 38.19 -0.55
N GLY A 158 -24.72 37.56 0.40
CA GLY A 158 -23.47 38.09 0.92
C GLY A 158 -22.24 37.83 0.03
N ALA A 159 -21.15 38.60 0.25
CA ALA A 159 -19.86 38.34 -0.41
C ALA A 159 -19.28 36.96 -0.04
N ALA A 160 -19.53 36.48 1.19
CA ALA A 160 -19.05 35.20 1.68
C ALA A 160 -19.47 34.01 0.83
N ILE A 161 -20.72 34.00 0.35
CA ILE A 161 -21.19 32.92 -0.51
C ILE A 161 -20.50 32.95 -1.87
N GLN A 162 -20.30 34.14 -2.45
CA GLN A 162 -19.59 34.29 -3.73
C GLN A 162 -18.13 33.83 -3.61
N ASP A 163 -17.48 34.17 -2.50
CA ASP A 163 -16.11 33.72 -2.22
C ASP A 163 -16.02 32.20 -2.13
N ILE A 164 -16.95 31.54 -1.44
CA ILE A 164 -16.98 30.07 -1.33
C ILE A 164 -17.25 29.43 -2.71
N LEU A 165 -18.28 29.89 -3.42
CA LEU A 165 -18.67 29.35 -4.73
C LEU A 165 -17.54 29.46 -5.76
N LYS A 166 -16.80 30.58 -5.76
CA LYS A 166 -15.69 30.81 -6.69
C LYS A 166 -14.55 29.79 -6.54
N HIS A 167 -14.34 29.26 -5.34
CA HIS A 167 -13.23 28.35 -5.03
C HIS A 167 -13.64 26.87 -5.08
N LEU A 168 -14.93 26.58 -5.32
CA LEU A 168 -15.49 25.22 -5.35
C LEU A 168 -16.34 24.96 -6.62
N PRO A 169 -15.80 25.13 -7.84
CA PRO A 169 -16.59 25.05 -9.08
C PRO A 169 -17.08 23.62 -9.44
N ASP A 170 -16.35 22.59 -9.01
CA ASP A 170 -16.57 21.20 -9.41
C ASP A 170 -17.17 20.34 -8.27
N ILE A 171 -17.74 20.98 -7.25
CA ILE A 171 -18.31 20.36 -6.04
C ILE A 171 -19.79 20.72 -5.96
N GLU A 172 -20.62 19.78 -5.51
CA GLU A 172 -22.04 20.03 -5.32
C GLU A 172 -22.26 20.88 -4.06
N ILE A 173 -22.89 22.04 -4.21
CA ILE A 173 -23.05 22.99 -3.10
C ILE A 173 -24.53 23.12 -2.74
N LEU A 174 -24.86 22.79 -1.49
CA LEU A 174 -26.19 22.96 -0.92
C LEU A 174 -26.24 24.24 -0.10
N ILE A 175 -26.97 25.25 -0.57
CA ILE A 175 -27.03 26.56 0.10
C ILE A 175 -28.19 26.57 1.10
N PHE A 176 -27.86 26.83 2.36
CA PHE A 176 -28.80 27.08 3.44
C PHE A 176 -28.75 28.55 3.82
N GLY A 177 -29.61 29.33 3.18
CA GLY A 177 -29.74 30.76 3.44
C GLY A 177 -30.24 31.03 4.86
N VAL A 178 -29.45 31.75 5.65
CA VAL A 178 -29.80 32.19 7.01
C VAL A 178 -29.43 33.65 7.22
N SER A 179 -30.13 34.30 8.14
CA SER A 179 -29.71 35.58 8.66
C SER A 179 -28.44 35.37 9.48
N VAL A 180 -27.33 35.99 9.07
CA VAL A 180 -26.03 35.89 9.75
C VAL A 180 -25.84 36.97 10.82
N GLN A 181 -26.82 37.86 10.98
CA GLN A 181 -26.79 39.03 11.86
C GLN A 181 -28.19 39.41 12.31
N GLY A 182 -28.26 40.14 13.43
CA GLY A 182 -29.51 40.59 14.03
C GLY A 182 -30.14 39.56 14.97
N GLU A 183 -31.19 39.97 15.67
CA GLU A 183 -31.86 39.13 16.68
C GLU A 183 -32.50 37.89 16.03
N GLY A 184 -32.29 36.71 16.62
CA GLY A 184 -32.84 35.44 16.11
C GLY A 184 -31.97 34.71 15.07
N SER A 185 -30.96 35.37 14.50
CA SER A 185 -30.00 34.79 13.55
C SER A 185 -29.31 33.52 14.07
N ALA A 186 -28.90 33.49 15.35
CA ALA A 186 -28.31 32.30 15.98
C ALA A 186 -29.23 31.07 15.95
N ARG A 187 -30.54 31.28 16.14
CA ARG A 187 -31.54 30.19 16.05
C ARG A 187 -31.72 29.70 14.63
N GLU A 188 -31.67 30.60 13.64
CA GLU A 188 -31.71 30.23 12.22
C GLU A 188 -30.50 29.39 11.82
N ILE A 189 -29.30 29.78 12.25
CA ILE A 189 -28.06 29.03 12.00
C ILE A 189 -28.16 27.63 12.61
N ALA A 190 -28.55 27.53 13.89
CA ALA A 190 -28.74 26.24 14.55
C ALA A 190 -29.78 25.36 13.84
N SER A 191 -30.93 25.95 13.45
CA SER A 191 -31.99 25.25 12.73
C SER A 191 -31.55 24.80 11.34
N ALA A 192 -30.69 25.56 10.65
CA ALA A 192 -30.13 25.17 9.37
C ALA A 192 -29.21 23.95 9.50
N ILE A 193 -28.36 23.92 10.53
CA ILE A 193 -27.51 22.76 10.84
C ILE A 193 -28.39 21.52 11.12
N GLU A 194 -29.47 21.66 11.90
CA GLU A 194 -30.40 20.55 12.14
C GLU A 194 -31.10 20.08 10.85
N ARG A 195 -31.52 21.02 9.98
CA ARG A 195 -32.15 20.68 8.69
C ARG A 195 -31.19 19.90 7.78
N ILE A 196 -29.91 20.23 7.78
CA ILE A 196 -28.88 19.49 7.03
C ILE A 196 -28.85 18.01 7.48
N HIS A 197 -28.95 17.74 8.79
CA HIS A 197 -28.92 16.38 9.33
C HIS A 197 -30.14 15.53 8.95
N ARG A 198 -31.27 16.18 8.61
CA ARG A 198 -32.51 15.50 8.17
C ARG A 198 -32.50 15.14 6.68
N LEU A 199 -31.52 15.62 5.92
CA LEU A 199 -31.38 15.23 4.52
C LEU A 199 -31.07 13.74 4.40
N LYS A 200 -31.69 13.09 3.41
CA LYS A 200 -31.39 11.69 3.07
C LYS A 200 -29.98 11.58 2.48
N ASP A 201 -29.64 12.49 1.57
CA ASP A 201 -28.32 12.56 0.96
C ASP A 201 -27.52 13.70 1.63
N ARG A 202 -26.81 13.34 2.70
CA ARG A 202 -26.07 14.29 3.54
C ARG A 202 -24.84 14.85 2.82
N PRO A 203 -24.46 16.11 3.08
CA PRO A 203 -23.18 16.65 2.64
C PRO A 203 -22.01 16.01 3.41
N ASP A 204 -20.81 16.06 2.83
CA ASP A 204 -19.59 15.58 3.47
C ASP A 204 -19.09 16.56 4.53
N VAL A 205 -19.30 17.86 4.27
CA VAL A 205 -18.82 18.98 5.10
C VAL A 205 -19.87 20.09 5.14
N ILE A 206 -19.98 20.76 6.29
CA ILE A 206 -20.77 21.98 6.47
C ILE A 206 -19.79 23.16 6.62
N ILE A 207 -19.98 24.22 5.85
CA ILE A 207 -19.32 25.51 6.06
C ILE A 207 -20.33 26.45 6.70
N VAL A 208 -20.01 26.95 7.89
CA VAL A 208 -20.76 28.02 8.55
C VAL A 208 -19.91 29.28 8.45
N GLY A 209 -20.41 30.34 7.83
CA GLY A 209 -19.56 31.49 7.56
C GLY A 209 -20.29 32.79 7.30
N ARG A 210 -19.58 33.88 7.53
CA ARG A 210 -19.98 35.25 7.21
C ARG A 210 -18.72 35.99 6.72
N GLY A 211 -18.91 37.04 5.92
CA GLY A 211 -17.82 37.97 5.60
C GLY A 211 -17.42 38.84 6.79
N GLY A 212 -16.62 39.86 6.56
CA GLY A 212 -16.24 40.84 7.59
C GLY A 212 -17.43 41.51 8.29
N GLY A 213 -17.17 42.02 9.49
CA GLY A 213 -18.13 42.68 10.35
C GLY A 213 -17.52 43.07 11.68
N SER A 214 -18.18 43.94 12.44
CA SER A 214 -17.83 44.21 13.83
C SER A 214 -18.17 43.00 14.73
N ILE A 215 -17.83 43.06 16.02
CA ILE A 215 -18.14 41.95 16.93
C ILE A 215 -19.66 41.77 17.16
N GLU A 216 -20.47 42.82 16.98
CA GLU A 216 -21.96 42.79 17.04
C GLU A 216 -22.51 42.00 15.86
N ASP A 217 -21.98 42.32 14.68
CA ASP A 217 -22.28 41.64 13.44
C ASP A 217 -21.98 40.14 13.54
N LEU A 218 -20.91 39.78 14.23
CA LEU A 218 -20.52 38.38 14.44
C LEU A 218 -21.16 37.76 15.68
N TRP A 219 -22.00 38.48 16.44
CA TRP A 219 -22.49 38.04 17.74
C TRP A 219 -23.36 36.78 17.66
N SER A 220 -24.08 36.59 16.56
CA SER A 220 -24.84 35.37 16.23
C SER A 220 -24.01 34.09 16.35
N PHE A 221 -22.70 34.19 16.11
CA PHE A 221 -21.73 33.09 16.19
C PHE A 221 -21.07 32.96 17.58
N ASN A 222 -21.36 33.90 18.49
CA ASN A 222 -20.97 33.89 19.89
C ASN A 222 -22.13 33.52 20.82
N GLU A 223 -23.27 33.06 20.29
CA GLU A 223 -24.37 32.56 21.10
C GLU A 223 -24.25 31.07 21.44
N GLU A 224 -24.77 30.68 22.61
CA GLU A 224 -24.70 29.31 23.10
C GLU A 224 -25.44 28.31 22.20
N ILE A 225 -26.56 28.72 21.59
CA ILE A 225 -27.35 27.83 20.73
C ILE A 225 -26.58 27.43 19.46
N THR A 226 -25.87 28.38 18.86
CA THR A 226 -25.01 28.15 17.69
C THR A 226 -23.85 27.23 18.05
N ALA A 227 -23.18 27.50 19.17
CA ALA A 227 -22.09 26.66 19.68
C ALA A 227 -22.54 25.21 19.92
N ARG A 228 -23.68 25.00 20.57
CA ARG A 228 -24.24 23.65 20.81
C ARG A 228 -24.62 22.95 19.52
N ALA A 229 -25.24 23.64 18.57
CA ALA A 229 -25.59 23.07 17.28
C ALA A 229 -24.34 22.59 16.51
N ILE A 230 -23.28 23.40 16.46
CA ILE A 230 -22.01 23.05 15.81
C ILE A 230 -21.38 21.83 16.48
N PHE A 231 -21.28 21.83 17.82
CA PHE A 231 -20.67 20.72 18.57
C PHE A 231 -21.43 19.40 18.40
N SER A 232 -22.76 19.46 18.38
CA SER A 232 -23.62 18.28 18.26
C SER A 232 -23.72 17.74 16.82
N SER A 233 -23.21 18.46 15.84
CA SER A 233 -23.23 18.04 14.44
C SER A 233 -22.54 16.69 14.28
N GLU A 234 -23.11 15.77 13.50
CA GLU A 234 -22.46 14.51 13.10
C GLU A 234 -21.52 14.75 11.91
N ILE A 235 -21.84 15.72 11.06
CA ILE A 235 -21.05 16.12 9.89
C ILE A 235 -19.97 17.11 10.31
N VAL A 236 -18.80 17.07 9.65
CA VAL A 236 -17.68 17.97 9.94
C VAL A 236 -18.08 19.42 9.65
N VAL A 237 -17.91 20.30 10.64
CA VAL A 237 -18.23 21.73 10.53
C VAL A 237 -16.96 22.56 10.41
N ILE A 238 -16.87 23.34 9.35
CA ILE A 238 -15.83 24.36 9.13
C ILE A 238 -16.43 25.73 9.46
N SER A 239 -15.88 26.41 10.46
CA SER A 239 -16.22 27.81 10.74
C SER A 239 -15.36 28.73 9.88
N ALA A 240 -16.00 29.65 9.18
CA ALA A 240 -15.39 30.62 8.29
C ALA A 240 -15.91 32.05 8.58
N VAL A 241 -15.86 32.44 9.86
CA VAL A 241 -16.45 33.67 10.38
C VAL A 241 -15.37 34.68 10.81
N GLY A 242 -14.46 34.26 11.69
CA GLY A 242 -13.49 35.17 12.31
C GLY A 242 -12.34 35.54 11.40
N HIS A 243 -11.88 36.80 11.48
CA HIS A 243 -10.64 37.26 10.84
C HIS A 243 -9.42 36.86 11.71
N GLU A 244 -8.19 37.18 11.30
CA GLU A 244 -6.99 36.83 12.08
C GLU A 244 -7.01 37.37 13.52
N THR A 245 -7.68 38.49 13.77
CA THR A 245 -7.73 39.19 15.07
C THR A 245 -8.88 38.78 16.00
N ASP A 246 -10.03 38.36 15.45
CA ASP A 246 -11.28 38.22 16.20
C ASP A 246 -11.81 36.78 16.11
N VAL A 247 -11.45 35.95 17.08
CA VAL A 247 -11.88 34.54 17.18
C VAL A 247 -13.26 34.46 17.84
N THR A 248 -14.23 33.88 17.15
CA THR A 248 -15.57 33.65 17.68
C THR A 248 -15.68 32.33 18.44
N ILE A 249 -16.73 32.15 19.24
CA ILE A 249 -17.00 30.88 19.93
C ILE A 249 -17.25 29.77 18.90
N SER A 250 -17.98 30.07 17.82
CA SER A 250 -18.17 29.12 16.71
C SER A 250 -16.84 28.64 16.12
N ASP A 251 -15.84 29.53 15.96
CA ASP A 251 -14.50 29.15 15.49
C ASP A 251 -13.78 28.20 16.47
N MET A 252 -14.03 28.34 17.76
CA MET A 252 -13.41 27.51 18.79
C MET A 252 -14.05 26.13 18.87
N VAL A 253 -15.38 26.07 18.73
CA VAL A 253 -16.18 24.82 18.82
C VAL A 253 -16.11 24.00 17.54
N ALA A 254 -16.01 24.64 16.37
CA ALA A 254 -15.97 23.94 15.10
C ALA A 254 -14.81 22.93 15.01
N ASP A 255 -15.02 21.89 14.20
CA ASP A 255 -14.02 20.86 13.93
C ASP A 255 -12.79 21.48 13.28
N TYR A 256 -13.00 22.42 12.37
CA TYR A 256 -11.95 23.17 11.70
C TYR A 256 -12.26 24.66 11.62
N ARG A 257 -11.25 25.50 11.85
CA ARG A 257 -11.35 26.96 11.70
C ARG A 257 -10.67 27.40 10.41
N ALA A 258 -11.43 28.01 9.52
CA ALA A 258 -10.93 28.76 8.38
C ALA A 258 -10.92 30.28 8.70
N PRO A 259 -9.84 31.01 8.39
CA PRO A 259 -9.73 32.45 8.68
C PRO A 259 -10.63 33.33 7.79
N THR A 260 -11.11 32.82 6.67
CA THR A 260 -12.04 33.52 5.78
C THR A 260 -12.94 32.52 5.04
N PRO A 261 -14.11 32.95 4.52
CA PRO A 261 -14.91 32.15 3.59
C PRO A 261 -14.12 31.66 2.38
N THR A 262 -13.21 32.49 1.87
CA THR A 262 -12.29 32.18 0.78
C THR A 262 -11.36 31.02 1.15
N ALA A 263 -10.72 31.09 2.33
CA ALA A 263 -9.82 30.05 2.81
C ALA A 263 -10.54 28.72 3.05
N ALA A 264 -11.80 28.75 3.50
CA ALA A 264 -12.60 27.54 3.66
C ALA A 264 -12.78 26.80 2.33
N GLY A 265 -13.08 27.53 1.25
CA GLY A 265 -13.15 26.96 -0.10
C GLY A 265 -11.81 26.43 -0.59
N GLU A 266 -10.72 27.17 -0.37
CA GLU A 266 -9.37 26.74 -0.79
C GLU A 266 -8.91 25.43 -0.12
N ILE A 267 -9.20 25.25 1.16
CA ILE A 267 -8.85 24.02 1.90
C ILE A 267 -9.54 22.81 1.27
N ILE A 268 -10.85 22.91 1.01
CA ILE A 268 -11.62 21.82 0.41
C ILE A 268 -11.13 21.53 -1.01
N ARG A 269 -10.87 22.58 -1.81
CA ARG A 269 -10.31 22.42 -3.17
C ARG A 269 -8.99 21.68 -3.15
N LYS A 270 -8.07 22.06 -2.25
CA LYS A 270 -6.74 21.44 -2.12
C LYS A 270 -6.84 19.95 -1.74
N LEU A 271 -7.69 19.62 -0.77
CA LEU A 271 -7.91 18.22 -0.38
C LEU A 271 -8.39 17.36 -1.55
N ARG A 272 -9.32 17.89 -2.36
CA ARG A 272 -9.81 17.21 -3.56
C ARG A 272 -8.72 17.05 -4.63
N GLU A 273 -7.92 18.08 -4.88
CA GLU A 273 -6.79 18.01 -5.82
C GLU A 273 -5.76 16.95 -5.39
N GLU A 274 -5.45 16.89 -4.11
CA GLU A 274 -4.56 15.87 -3.53
C GLU A 274 -5.16 14.46 -3.67
N ALA A 275 -6.46 14.28 -3.38
CA ALA A 275 -7.14 13.00 -3.54
C ALA A 275 -7.15 12.53 -5.00
N VAL A 276 -7.46 13.43 -5.95
CA VAL A 276 -7.45 13.13 -7.39
C VAL A 276 -6.03 12.80 -7.87
N SER A 277 -5.02 13.52 -7.40
CA SER A 277 -3.61 13.24 -7.71
C SER A 277 -3.20 11.87 -7.19
N ASN A 278 -3.55 11.53 -5.94
CA ASN A 278 -3.27 10.22 -5.34
C ASN A 278 -3.95 9.08 -6.12
N LEU A 279 -5.19 9.25 -6.57
CA LEU A 279 -5.90 8.27 -7.40
C LEU A 279 -5.24 8.09 -8.78
N LYS A 280 -4.79 9.18 -9.43
CA LYS A 280 -4.03 9.11 -10.69
C LYS A 280 -2.70 8.37 -10.51
N ASP A 281 -1.99 8.62 -9.41
CA ASP A 281 -0.74 7.93 -9.12
C ASP A 281 -0.95 6.44 -8.83
N LEU A 282 -1.95 6.09 -8.03
CA LEU A 282 -2.31 4.70 -7.73
C LEU A 282 -2.73 3.94 -8.98
N SER A 283 -3.59 4.53 -9.82
CA SER A 283 -4.02 3.93 -11.09
C SER A 283 -2.83 3.76 -12.06
N GLY A 284 -1.93 4.74 -12.14
CA GLY A 284 -0.70 4.65 -12.92
C GLY A 284 0.27 3.57 -12.43
N ARG A 285 0.36 3.33 -11.11
CA ARG A 285 1.13 2.21 -10.53
C ARG A 285 0.49 0.87 -10.84
N LEU A 286 -0.83 0.76 -10.68
CA LEU A 286 -1.59 -0.46 -10.99
C LEU A 286 -1.45 -0.84 -12.47
N ARG A 287 -1.60 0.13 -13.37
CA ARG A 287 -1.43 -0.08 -14.81
C ARG A 287 -0.04 -0.62 -15.15
N ARG A 288 1.02 -0.01 -14.61
CA ARG A 288 2.40 -0.50 -14.80
C ARG A 288 2.58 -1.93 -14.28
N GLN A 289 2.03 -2.24 -13.10
CA GLN A 289 2.08 -3.60 -12.54
C GLN A 289 1.38 -4.62 -13.47
N LEU A 290 0.19 -4.28 -14.00
CA LEU A 290 -0.53 -5.14 -14.95
C LEU A 290 0.23 -5.30 -16.28
N GLU A 291 0.82 -4.23 -16.82
CA GLU A 291 1.68 -4.28 -18.01
C GLU A 291 2.91 -5.17 -17.79
N HIS A 292 3.54 -5.10 -16.61
CA HIS A 292 4.65 -5.98 -16.26
C HIS A 292 4.22 -7.45 -16.13
N LEU A 293 3.10 -7.73 -15.48
CA LEU A 293 2.57 -9.09 -15.34
C LEU A 293 2.20 -9.70 -16.69
N THR A 294 1.47 -8.96 -17.53
CA THR A 294 1.09 -9.41 -18.87
C THR A 294 2.32 -9.65 -19.75
N LYS A 295 3.34 -8.77 -19.69
CA LYS A 295 4.59 -8.98 -20.41
C LYS A 295 5.34 -10.22 -19.92
N ARG A 296 5.42 -10.43 -18.60
CA ARG A 296 6.05 -11.60 -17.99
C ARG A 296 5.37 -12.90 -18.40
N GLU A 297 4.04 -12.95 -18.31
CA GLU A 297 3.27 -14.12 -18.72
C GLU A 297 3.32 -14.33 -20.24
N GLY A 298 3.38 -13.27 -21.04
CA GLY A 298 3.61 -13.36 -22.49
C GLY A 298 4.98 -13.96 -22.84
N ILE A 299 6.04 -13.56 -22.14
CA ILE A 299 7.38 -14.17 -22.27
C ILE A 299 7.34 -15.63 -21.83
N ARG A 300 6.69 -15.93 -20.70
CA ARG A 300 6.53 -17.30 -20.20
C ARG A 300 5.79 -18.18 -21.19
N LEU A 301 4.67 -17.70 -21.75
CA LEU A 301 3.90 -18.39 -22.78
C LEU A 301 4.78 -18.67 -24.00
N LYS A 302 5.53 -17.68 -24.51
CA LYS A 302 6.48 -17.85 -25.63
C LYS A 302 7.58 -18.88 -25.32
N SER A 303 8.09 -18.88 -24.08
CA SER A 303 9.10 -19.87 -23.66
C SER A 303 8.52 -21.29 -23.56
N LEU A 304 7.26 -21.42 -23.13
CA LEU A 304 6.57 -22.70 -23.02
C LEU A 304 6.17 -23.22 -24.41
N THR A 305 5.68 -22.36 -25.31
CA THR A 305 5.36 -22.75 -26.69
C THR A 305 6.61 -23.05 -27.52
N GLY A 306 7.74 -22.40 -27.22
CA GLY A 306 9.06 -22.72 -27.78
C GLY A 306 9.77 -23.90 -27.11
N SER A 307 9.18 -24.51 -26.09
CA SER A 307 9.77 -25.68 -25.42
C SER A 307 9.70 -26.91 -26.33
N LEU A 308 10.79 -27.70 -26.37
CA LEU A 308 10.87 -28.95 -27.14
C LEU A 308 9.67 -29.89 -26.95
N VAL A 309 9.05 -29.85 -25.77
CA VAL A 309 7.88 -30.66 -25.41
C VAL A 309 6.67 -30.36 -26.31
N PHE A 310 6.49 -29.11 -26.74
CA PHE A 310 5.38 -28.69 -27.59
C PHE A 310 5.77 -28.58 -29.07
N THR A 311 7.03 -28.25 -29.38
CA THR A 311 7.50 -28.11 -30.77
C THR A 311 7.88 -29.45 -31.41
N ARG A 312 8.33 -30.44 -30.63
CA ARG A 312 8.72 -31.78 -31.11
C ARG A 312 8.28 -32.91 -30.14
N PRO A 313 6.96 -33.16 -30.02
CA PRO A 313 6.43 -34.15 -29.06
C PRO A 313 6.96 -35.58 -29.27
N TYR A 314 7.29 -35.94 -30.51
CA TYR A 314 7.80 -37.27 -30.88
C TYR A 314 9.19 -37.60 -30.27
N LEU A 315 9.97 -36.59 -29.87
CA LEU A 315 11.25 -36.81 -29.17
C LEU A 315 11.03 -37.43 -27.78
N LEU A 316 9.87 -37.19 -27.15
CA LEU A 316 9.54 -37.80 -25.87
C LEU A 316 9.19 -39.29 -26.02
N THR A 317 8.68 -39.71 -27.18
CA THR A 317 8.33 -41.12 -27.47
C THR A 317 9.53 -41.94 -27.96
N LEU A 318 10.56 -41.30 -28.51
CA LEU A 318 11.78 -41.94 -29.03
C LEU A 318 12.53 -42.75 -27.95
N LYS A 319 12.66 -42.20 -26.74
CA LYS A 319 13.30 -42.91 -25.62
C LYS A 319 12.51 -44.15 -25.19
N TRP A 320 11.18 -44.10 -25.31
CA TRP A 320 10.30 -45.22 -24.99
C TRP A 320 10.27 -46.28 -26.08
N GLN A 321 10.37 -45.89 -27.36
CA GLN A 321 10.56 -46.83 -28.47
C GLN A 321 11.87 -47.60 -28.29
N GLN A 322 12.98 -46.90 -28.03
CA GLN A 322 14.28 -47.55 -27.82
C GLN A 322 14.25 -48.53 -26.64
N ARG A 323 13.59 -48.16 -25.53
CA ARG A 323 13.43 -49.06 -24.38
C ARG A 323 12.52 -50.26 -24.67
N LEU A 324 11.51 -50.09 -25.52
CA LEU A 324 10.66 -51.20 -25.97
C LEU A 324 11.46 -52.19 -26.83
N ASP A 325 12.30 -51.67 -27.73
CA ASP A 325 13.16 -52.48 -28.60
C ASP A 325 14.22 -53.24 -27.76
N ASP A 326 14.83 -52.58 -26.77
CA ASP A 326 15.75 -53.23 -25.83
C ASP A 326 15.07 -54.36 -25.02
N LEU A 327 13.84 -54.11 -24.55
CA LEU A 327 13.07 -55.12 -23.83
C LEU A 327 12.69 -56.30 -24.73
N TYR A 328 12.31 -56.04 -25.98
CA TYR A 328 12.03 -57.08 -26.97
C TYR A 328 13.26 -57.97 -27.21
N LEU A 329 14.42 -57.35 -27.47
CA LEU A 329 15.69 -58.06 -27.64
C LEU A 329 16.08 -58.85 -26.38
N SER A 330 15.83 -58.31 -25.20
CA SER A 330 16.09 -59.02 -23.94
C SER A 330 15.20 -60.24 -23.75
N SER A 331 13.92 -60.13 -24.12
CA SER A 331 12.96 -61.24 -24.08
C SER A 331 13.34 -62.33 -25.07
N GLU A 332 13.72 -61.96 -26.30
CA GLU A 332 14.15 -62.89 -27.32
C GLU A 332 15.44 -63.64 -26.93
N ARG A 333 16.39 -62.95 -26.29
CA ARG A 333 17.58 -63.60 -25.73
C ARG A 333 17.22 -64.55 -24.59
N ALA A 334 16.32 -64.15 -23.69
CA ALA A 334 15.88 -65.00 -22.59
C ALA A 334 15.17 -66.26 -23.09
N THR A 335 14.29 -66.16 -24.10
CA THR A 335 13.62 -67.32 -24.71
C THR A 335 14.64 -68.23 -25.39
N LYS A 336 15.59 -67.70 -26.16
CA LYS A 336 16.67 -68.50 -26.77
C LYS A 336 17.53 -69.21 -25.74
N VAL A 337 17.89 -68.56 -24.63
CA VAL A 337 18.66 -69.18 -23.54
C VAL A 337 17.87 -70.26 -22.82
N ILE A 338 16.56 -70.05 -22.61
CA ILE A 338 15.70 -71.07 -22.02
C ILE A 338 15.54 -72.26 -22.98
N ALA A 339 15.33 -72.01 -24.28
CA ALA A 339 15.22 -73.03 -25.31
C ALA A 339 16.52 -73.83 -25.47
N SER A 340 17.68 -73.17 -25.45
CA SER A 340 18.99 -73.84 -25.53
C SER A 340 19.27 -74.67 -24.27
N ARG A 341 19.02 -74.12 -23.07
CA ARG A 341 19.16 -74.88 -21.81
C ARG A 341 18.19 -76.05 -21.73
N ASN A 342 16.96 -75.88 -22.20
CA ASN A 342 16.01 -76.97 -22.29
C ASN A 342 16.49 -78.00 -23.30
N SER A 343 16.96 -77.60 -24.48
CA SER A 343 17.49 -78.50 -25.50
C SER A 343 18.72 -79.27 -25.02
N GLU A 344 19.64 -78.63 -24.29
CA GLU A 344 20.79 -79.28 -23.64
C GLU A 344 20.36 -80.23 -22.53
N ARG A 345 19.40 -79.85 -21.69
CA ARG A 345 18.80 -80.75 -20.69
C ARG A 345 18.09 -81.94 -21.33
N PHE A 346 17.36 -81.72 -22.42
CA PHE A 346 16.72 -82.78 -23.21
C PHE A 346 17.76 -83.65 -23.92
N ARG A 347 18.90 -83.11 -24.33
CA ARG A 347 20.00 -83.89 -24.90
C ARG A 347 20.68 -84.76 -23.85
N GLY A 348 20.94 -84.21 -22.65
CA GLY A 348 21.43 -84.99 -21.51
C GLY A 348 20.44 -86.07 -21.05
N LEU A 349 19.14 -85.74 -21.00
CA LEU A 349 18.08 -86.72 -20.75
C LEU A 349 17.98 -87.77 -21.88
N SER A 350 18.17 -87.37 -23.14
CA SER A 350 18.20 -88.27 -24.30
C SER A 350 19.42 -89.19 -24.30
N GLU A 351 20.56 -88.79 -23.74
CA GLU A 351 21.73 -89.65 -23.57
C GLU A 351 21.52 -90.67 -22.44
N VAL A 352 20.82 -90.27 -21.37
CA VAL A 352 20.38 -91.20 -20.31
C VAL A 352 19.25 -92.12 -20.81
N TYR A 353 18.37 -91.64 -21.70
CA TYR A 353 17.26 -92.40 -22.32
C TYR A 353 17.63 -93.17 -23.59
N LYS A 354 18.85 -93.08 -24.12
CA LYS A 354 19.35 -94.00 -25.16
C LYS A 354 19.40 -95.47 -24.70
N ARG A 355 19.03 -95.77 -23.44
CA ARG A 355 18.82 -97.11 -22.88
C ARG A 355 17.35 -97.53 -22.70
N VAL A 356 16.36 -96.67 -22.97
CA VAL A 356 14.92 -97.03 -22.82
C VAL A 356 14.08 -96.39 -23.94
N GLU A 357 13.29 -97.22 -24.63
CA GLU A 357 12.55 -97.04 -25.91
C GLU A 357 12.04 -95.64 -26.36
N SER A 358 12.00 -95.47 -27.69
CA SER A 358 12.07 -94.23 -28.47
C SER A 358 10.76 -93.57 -28.94
N LYS A 359 9.57 -93.93 -28.43
CA LYS A 359 8.30 -93.33 -28.94
C LYS A 359 7.81 -92.07 -28.22
N VAL A 360 8.28 -91.78 -27.01
CA VAL A 360 7.80 -90.62 -26.23
C VAL A 360 8.53 -89.32 -26.63
N ILE A 361 9.78 -89.43 -27.11
CA ILE A 361 10.68 -88.30 -27.38
C ILE A 361 10.21 -87.45 -28.58
N ASP A 362 9.73 -88.07 -29.64
CA ASP A 362 9.29 -87.34 -30.84
C ASP A 362 8.00 -86.53 -30.58
N SER A 363 7.05 -87.11 -29.83
CA SER A 363 5.81 -86.41 -29.45
C SER A 363 6.05 -85.19 -28.55
N GLN A 364 7.10 -85.21 -27.72
CA GLN A 364 7.45 -84.11 -26.81
C GLN A 364 8.25 -83.02 -27.53
N LYS A 365 9.11 -83.38 -28.50
CA LYS A 365 9.81 -82.43 -29.36
C LYS A 365 8.84 -81.63 -30.23
N GLU A 366 7.87 -82.29 -30.85
CA GLU A 366 6.84 -81.61 -31.65
C GLU A 366 6.01 -80.63 -30.81
N ARG A 367 5.63 -81.02 -29.58
CA ARG A 367 4.92 -80.13 -28.65
C ARG A 367 5.75 -78.92 -28.24
N LEU A 368 7.07 -79.06 -28.13
CA LEU A 368 7.97 -77.97 -27.76
C LEU A 368 8.10 -76.94 -28.89
N VAL A 369 8.17 -77.39 -30.14
CA VAL A 369 8.19 -76.52 -31.32
C VAL A 369 6.85 -75.78 -31.46
N VAL A 370 5.73 -76.47 -31.25
CA VAL A 370 4.40 -75.84 -31.26
C VAL A 370 4.26 -74.81 -30.13
N PHE A 371 4.78 -75.10 -28.94
CA PHE A 371 4.72 -74.18 -27.81
C PHE A 371 5.61 -72.94 -28.01
N GLU A 372 6.80 -73.09 -28.60
CA GLU A 372 7.65 -71.95 -28.99
C GLU A 372 6.93 -71.05 -30.00
N PHE A 373 6.25 -71.64 -30.99
CA PHE A 373 5.51 -70.91 -32.01
C PHE A 373 4.27 -70.19 -31.44
N GLU A 374 3.53 -70.83 -30.52
CA GLU A 374 2.38 -70.18 -29.85
C GLU A 374 2.80 -69.02 -28.94
N LEU A 375 3.97 -69.13 -28.31
CA LEU A 375 4.48 -68.14 -27.38
C LEU A 375 5.03 -66.92 -28.13
N SER A 376 5.74 -67.12 -29.25
CA SER A 376 6.18 -66.02 -30.13
C SER A 376 4.98 -65.29 -30.73
N ALA A 377 3.98 -66.01 -31.25
CA ALA A 377 2.77 -65.41 -31.82
C ALA A 377 1.95 -64.61 -30.78
N ARG A 378 1.92 -65.03 -29.51
CA ARG A 378 1.27 -64.26 -28.44
C ARG A 378 2.02 -62.98 -28.10
N ILE A 379 3.36 -63.01 -28.10
CA ILE A 379 4.20 -61.83 -27.87
C ILE A 379 3.98 -60.80 -28.98
N ASP A 380 3.99 -61.23 -30.24
CA ASP A 380 3.78 -60.35 -31.40
C ASP A 380 2.39 -59.69 -31.39
N LYS A 381 1.36 -60.44 -30.95
CA LYS A 381 -0.02 -59.92 -30.82
C LYS A 381 -0.16 -58.88 -29.70
N ILE A 382 0.61 -58.98 -28.63
CA ILE A 382 0.63 -57.99 -27.54
C ILE A 382 1.37 -56.73 -28.00
N ILE A 383 2.50 -56.88 -28.68
CA ILE A 383 3.32 -55.76 -29.18
C ILE A 383 2.58 -54.96 -30.25
N SER A 384 1.95 -55.63 -31.22
CA SER A 384 1.16 -54.97 -32.26
C SER A 384 -0.01 -54.15 -31.70
N ARG A 385 -0.73 -54.67 -30.69
CA ARG A 385 -1.79 -53.93 -29.98
C ARG A 385 -1.26 -52.72 -29.20
N ALA A 386 -0.05 -52.83 -28.62
CA ALA A 386 0.59 -51.71 -27.94
C ALA A 386 1.01 -50.60 -28.93
N ARG A 387 1.56 -50.96 -30.10
CA ARG A 387 1.94 -50.02 -31.16
C ARG A 387 0.73 -49.26 -31.73
N VAL A 388 -0.38 -49.95 -32.02
CA VAL A 388 -1.60 -49.30 -32.54
C VAL A 388 -2.22 -48.33 -31.53
N ARG A 389 -2.20 -48.67 -30.22
CA ARG A 389 -2.70 -47.76 -29.17
C ARG A 389 -1.79 -46.55 -28.94
N LEU A 390 -0.47 -46.72 -29.07
CA LEU A 390 0.50 -45.63 -29.02
C LEU A 390 0.27 -44.59 -30.13
N ALA A 391 -0.12 -45.03 -31.34
CA ALA A 391 -0.43 -44.13 -32.45
C ALA A 391 -1.72 -43.32 -32.22
N SER A 392 -2.70 -43.84 -31.48
CA SER A 392 -4.01 -43.20 -31.28
C SER A 392 -4.13 -42.24 -30.08
N VAL A 393 -3.14 -42.19 -29.16
CA VAL A 393 -3.27 -41.50 -27.85
C VAL A 393 -2.33 -40.28 -27.70
N VAL A 394 -1.56 -39.95 -28.73
CA VAL A 394 -0.79 -38.70 -28.76
C VAL A 394 -1.76 -37.56 -29.02
N PHE A 395 -2.34 -36.95 -27.98
CA PHE A 395 -2.82 -35.55 -27.92
C PHE A 395 -3.78 -35.36 -26.73
N THR A 396 -3.30 -35.29 -25.48
CA THR A 396 -3.98 -34.44 -24.47
C THR A 396 -3.19 -34.15 -23.18
N ARG A 397 -2.45 -35.09 -22.55
CA ARG A 397 -1.72 -34.81 -21.29
C ARG A 397 -0.47 -35.70 -21.07
N PRO A 398 0.76 -35.21 -21.28
CA PRO A 398 1.98 -36.05 -21.29
C PRO A 398 2.40 -36.62 -19.92
N TYR A 399 2.21 -35.87 -18.83
CA TYR A 399 2.78 -36.22 -17.51
C TYR A 399 2.02 -37.32 -16.76
N PHE A 400 0.72 -37.47 -17.02
CA PHE A 400 -0.12 -38.49 -16.37
C PHE A 400 0.03 -39.88 -17.03
N ILE A 401 0.54 -39.89 -18.27
CA ILE A 401 0.71 -41.09 -19.09
C ILE A 401 2.01 -41.80 -18.69
N THR A 402 3.12 -41.08 -18.50
CA THR A 402 4.42 -41.70 -18.15
C THR A 402 4.34 -42.53 -16.86
N PHE A 403 3.66 -42.03 -15.82
CA PHE A 403 3.51 -42.73 -14.54
C PHE A 403 2.62 -43.99 -14.65
N LYS A 404 1.46 -43.88 -15.32
CA LYS A 404 0.50 -45.00 -15.42
C LYS A 404 0.98 -46.11 -16.36
N TRP A 405 1.81 -45.77 -17.36
CA TRP A 405 2.41 -46.76 -18.26
C TRP A 405 3.69 -47.38 -17.70
N GLN A 406 4.45 -46.67 -16.87
CA GLN A 406 5.54 -47.27 -16.10
C GLN A 406 5.01 -48.37 -15.16
N GLN A 407 3.93 -48.06 -14.44
CA GLN A 407 3.25 -49.03 -13.56
C GLN A 407 2.72 -50.25 -14.33
N ARG A 408 2.15 -50.06 -15.52
CA ARG A 408 1.68 -51.17 -16.38
C ARG A 408 2.79 -51.99 -17.00
N LEU A 409 3.92 -51.37 -17.32
CA LEU A 409 5.10 -52.07 -17.85
C LEU A 409 5.71 -52.95 -16.75
N ASP A 410 5.79 -52.44 -15.52
CA ASP A 410 6.19 -53.20 -14.33
C ASP A 410 5.21 -54.35 -14.06
N ASP A 411 3.90 -54.12 -14.17
CA ASP A 411 2.88 -55.17 -14.03
C ASP A 411 2.99 -56.26 -15.10
N LEU A 412 3.24 -55.89 -16.36
CA LEU A 412 3.43 -56.86 -17.45
C LEU A 412 4.73 -57.65 -17.29
N TYR A 413 5.81 -57.01 -16.85
CA TYR A 413 7.07 -57.67 -16.53
C TYR A 413 6.89 -58.67 -15.38
N LEU A 414 6.24 -58.26 -14.30
CA LEU A 414 5.87 -59.13 -13.18
C LEU A 414 4.94 -60.26 -13.62
N SER A 415 4.02 -60.02 -14.57
CA SER A 415 3.13 -61.07 -15.08
C SER A 415 3.85 -62.11 -15.94
N SER A 416 4.85 -61.69 -16.74
CA SER A 416 5.72 -62.57 -17.52
C SER A 416 6.63 -63.40 -16.62
N GLU A 417 7.22 -62.77 -15.60
CA GLU A 417 8.03 -63.44 -14.59
C GLU A 417 7.20 -64.45 -13.78
N ARG A 418 5.95 -64.12 -13.44
CA ARG A 418 5.02 -65.03 -12.78
C ARG A 418 4.61 -66.18 -13.68
N ALA A 419 4.28 -65.94 -14.95
CA ALA A 419 3.92 -67.00 -15.89
C ALA A 419 5.08 -67.98 -16.13
N THR A 420 6.31 -67.47 -16.23
CA THR A 420 7.53 -68.28 -16.36
C THR A 420 7.84 -69.06 -15.08
N LYS A 421 7.66 -68.48 -13.89
CA LYS A 421 7.73 -69.19 -12.59
C LYS A 421 6.64 -70.25 -12.42
N VAL A 422 5.41 -70.01 -12.86
CA VAL A 422 4.30 -70.98 -12.80
C VAL A 422 4.52 -72.16 -13.74
N ILE A 423 5.06 -71.92 -14.94
CA ILE A 423 5.41 -73.00 -15.88
C ILE A 423 6.63 -73.79 -15.36
N ALA A 424 7.63 -73.11 -14.80
CA ALA A 424 8.80 -73.77 -14.18
C ALA A 424 8.42 -74.61 -12.95
N SER A 425 7.49 -74.14 -12.11
CA SER A 425 7.00 -74.86 -10.93
C SER A 425 6.10 -76.05 -11.29
N ARG A 426 5.17 -75.92 -12.24
CA ARG A 426 4.34 -77.05 -12.72
C ARG A 426 5.17 -78.17 -13.34
N ASN A 427 6.24 -77.82 -14.06
CA ASN A 427 7.17 -78.83 -14.55
C ASN A 427 7.97 -79.45 -13.40
N SER A 428 8.44 -78.65 -12.42
CA SER A 428 9.15 -79.15 -11.24
C SER A 428 8.32 -80.12 -10.38
N GLU A 429 6.99 -79.91 -10.26
CA GLU A 429 6.10 -80.81 -9.52
C GLU A 429 5.86 -82.14 -10.23
N ARG A 430 5.73 -82.16 -11.56
CA ARG A 430 5.65 -83.40 -12.35
C ARG A 430 6.94 -84.23 -12.26
N PHE A 431 8.09 -83.58 -12.19
CA PHE A 431 9.38 -84.26 -11.99
C PHE A 431 9.62 -84.70 -10.54
N ARG A 432 8.95 -84.10 -9.55
CA ARG A 432 9.01 -84.50 -8.13
C ARG A 432 8.43 -85.92 -7.92
N GLY A 433 7.39 -86.31 -8.67
CA GLY A 433 6.82 -87.66 -8.64
C GLY A 433 7.72 -88.76 -9.23
N LEU A 434 8.61 -88.41 -10.15
CA LEU A 434 9.64 -89.33 -10.69
C LEU A 434 10.93 -89.32 -9.86
N SER A 435 11.15 -88.27 -9.06
CA SER A 435 12.29 -88.09 -8.15
C SER A 435 12.18 -88.89 -6.85
N GLU A 436 10.99 -89.31 -6.41
CA GLU A 436 10.82 -90.12 -5.20
C GLU A 436 11.46 -91.52 -5.28
N VAL A 437 11.59 -92.08 -6.49
CA VAL A 437 12.32 -93.32 -6.76
C VAL A 437 13.84 -93.10 -6.76
N TYR A 438 14.31 -91.87 -6.95
CA TYR A 438 15.73 -91.48 -7.03
C TYR A 438 16.29 -90.94 -5.70
N LYS A 439 15.43 -90.59 -4.72
CA LYS A 439 15.76 -90.01 -3.40
C LYS A 439 16.67 -90.85 -2.48
N ARG A 440 17.07 -92.06 -2.85
CA ARG A 440 17.95 -92.91 -2.02
C ARG A 440 19.46 -92.70 -2.24
N VAL A 441 19.89 -92.02 -3.30
CA VAL A 441 21.31 -92.00 -3.72
C VAL A 441 21.96 -90.61 -3.70
N GLU A 442 21.20 -89.51 -3.59
CA GLU A 442 21.69 -88.13 -3.83
C GLU A 442 21.75 -87.21 -2.58
N SER A 443 21.62 -87.72 -1.35
CA SER A 443 21.59 -86.87 -0.15
C SER A 443 22.96 -86.32 0.29
N LYS A 444 24.08 -86.87 -0.20
CA LYS A 444 25.43 -86.43 0.21
C LYS A 444 26.03 -85.29 -0.60
N VAL A 445 25.54 -85.01 -1.81
CA VAL A 445 26.16 -84.02 -2.74
C VAL A 445 25.44 -82.67 -2.69
N ILE A 446 24.16 -82.65 -2.34
CA ILE A 446 23.33 -81.44 -2.31
C ILE A 446 23.64 -80.55 -1.10
N ASP A 447 24.06 -81.12 0.03
CA ASP A 447 24.37 -80.35 1.24
C ASP A 447 25.67 -79.54 1.07
N SER A 448 26.68 -80.05 0.35
CA SER A 448 27.93 -79.31 0.12
C SER A 448 27.80 -78.13 -0.86
N GLN A 449 26.78 -78.14 -1.72
CA GLN A 449 26.52 -77.05 -2.69
C GLN A 449 25.66 -75.93 -2.09
N LYS A 450 24.81 -76.25 -1.09
CA LYS A 450 24.04 -75.25 -0.33
C LYS A 450 24.94 -74.39 0.55
N GLU A 451 25.95 -74.96 1.20
CA GLU A 451 26.92 -74.19 2.00
C GLU A 451 27.72 -73.19 1.16
N ARG A 452 28.09 -73.55 -0.08
CA ARG A 452 28.80 -72.63 -0.99
C ARG A 452 27.93 -71.47 -1.48
N LEU A 453 26.62 -71.68 -1.62
CA LEU A 453 25.69 -70.66 -2.10
C LEU A 453 25.45 -69.56 -1.05
N VAL A 454 25.41 -69.94 0.23
CA VAL A 454 25.27 -69.02 1.38
C VAL A 454 26.50 -68.13 1.55
N VAL A 455 27.71 -68.68 1.36
CA VAL A 455 28.97 -67.90 1.40
C VAL A 455 29.03 -66.89 0.23
N PHE A 456 28.55 -67.26 -0.95
CA PHE A 456 28.56 -66.39 -2.13
C PHE A 456 27.56 -65.22 -2.02
N GLU A 457 26.39 -65.44 -1.42
CA GLU A 457 25.43 -64.36 -1.12
C GLU A 457 25.99 -63.33 -0.13
N PHE A 458 26.71 -63.79 0.90
CA PHE A 458 27.33 -62.91 1.89
C PHE A 458 28.45 -62.04 1.30
N GLU A 459 29.31 -62.59 0.42
CA GLU A 459 30.36 -61.83 -0.26
C GLU A 459 29.82 -60.77 -1.24
N LEU A 460 28.69 -61.06 -1.88
CA LEU A 460 28.06 -60.16 -2.87
C LEU A 460 27.43 -58.94 -2.18
N SER A 461 26.77 -59.14 -1.04
CA SER A 461 26.23 -58.05 -0.20
C SER A 461 27.34 -57.12 0.31
N ALA A 462 28.44 -57.68 0.82
CA ALA A 462 29.58 -56.90 1.32
C ALA A 462 30.27 -56.03 0.24
N ARG A 463 30.27 -56.49 -1.02
CA ARG A 463 30.80 -55.69 -2.15
C ARG A 463 29.90 -54.52 -2.53
N ILE A 464 28.58 -54.71 -2.48
CA ILE A 464 27.59 -53.65 -2.77
C ILE A 464 27.70 -52.52 -1.74
N ASP A 465 27.82 -52.85 -0.46
CA ASP A 465 27.97 -51.86 0.62
C ASP A 465 29.27 -51.05 0.50
N LYS A 466 30.35 -51.69 0.07
CA LYS A 466 31.66 -51.04 -0.16
C LYS A 466 31.62 -50.03 -1.32
N ILE A 467 30.83 -50.28 -2.36
CA ILE A 467 30.65 -49.36 -3.50
C ILE A 467 29.83 -48.13 -3.08
N ILE A 468 28.78 -48.33 -2.29
CA ILE A 468 27.91 -47.24 -1.77
C ILE A 468 28.71 -46.32 -0.83
N ALA A 469 29.56 -46.88 0.04
CA ALA A 469 30.43 -46.10 0.92
C ALA A 469 31.42 -45.21 0.14
N LYS A 470 31.98 -45.72 -0.96
CA LYS A 470 32.95 -45.00 -1.81
C LYS A 470 32.33 -43.78 -2.52
N GLN A 471 31.06 -43.87 -2.91
CA GLN A 471 30.33 -42.76 -3.58
C GLN A 471 29.96 -41.61 -2.63
N LYS A 472 29.72 -41.90 -1.33
CA LYS A 472 29.45 -40.86 -0.31
C LYS A 472 30.67 -39.99 0.01
N VAL A 473 31.88 -40.56 -0.01
CA VAL A 473 33.14 -39.83 0.26
C VAL A 473 33.46 -38.81 -0.85
N ILE A 474 33.16 -39.15 -2.12
CA ILE A 474 33.40 -38.26 -3.27
C ILE A 474 32.49 -37.02 -3.21
N LEU A 475 31.23 -37.19 -2.78
CA LEU A 475 30.28 -36.09 -2.62
C LEU A 475 30.66 -35.12 -1.49
N ALA A 476 31.25 -35.62 -0.40
CA ALA A 476 31.75 -34.79 0.70
C ALA A 476 33.02 -33.99 0.35
N SER A 477 33.81 -34.47 -0.63
CA SER A 477 35.07 -33.83 -1.05
C SER A 477 34.86 -32.57 -1.91
N LEU A 478 33.70 -32.44 -2.56
CA LEU A 478 33.35 -31.30 -3.42
C LEU A 478 33.00 -30.02 -2.64
N SER A 479 32.62 -30.10 -1.35
CA SER A 479 32.31 -28.93 -0.52
C SER A 479 33.54 -28.31 0.16
N ILE A 480 34.68 -29.01 0.19
CA ILE A 480 35.92 -28.54 0.83
C ILE A 480 36.76 -27.68 -0.12
N ILE A 481 36.65 -27.91 -1.44
CA ILE A 481 37.44 -27.24 -2.48
C ILE A 481 37.08 -25.74 -2.67
N SER A 482 35.92 -25.28 -2.21
CA SER A 482 35.54 -23.86 -2.23
C SER A 482 36.13 -23.02 -1.09
N SER A 483 36.80 -23.64 -0.10
CA SER A 483 37.33 -22.97 1.10
C SER A 483 38.82 -22.59 1.02
N LEU A 484 39.50 -22.90 -0.08
CA LEU A 484 40.94 -22.70 -0.27
C LEU A 484 41.29 -21.59 -1.29
N ASP A 485 40.60 -20.44 -1.28
CA ASP A 485 40.99 -19.26 -2.07
C ASP A 485 42.10 -18.46 -1.34
N PRO A 486 43.34 -18.39 -1.87
CA PRO A 486 44.47 -17.73 -1.20
C PRO A 486 44.32 -16.21 -1.01
N LYS A 487 43.35 -15.56 -1.67
CA LYS A 487 43.14 -14.10 -1.59
C LYS A 487 42.07 -13.69 -0.57
N ALA A 488 41.46 -14.65 0.13
CA ALA A 488 40.38 -14.41 1.08
C ALA A 488 40.73 -13.51 2.30
N PRO A 489 41.96 -13.51 2.86
CA PRO A 489 42.29 -12.68 4.03
C PRO A 489 42.32 -11.18 3.74
N LEU A 490 42.89 -10.78 2.59
CA LEU A 490 43.03 -9.38 2.17
C LEU A 490 41.68 -8.69 1.92
N LYS A 491 40.63 -9.46 1.58
CA LYS A 491 39.26 -8.95 1.41
C LYS A 491 38.51 -8.73 2.73
N ARG A 492 39.00 -9.28 3.85
CA ARG A 492 38.37 -9.16 5.17
C ARG A 492 38.97 -8.04 6.04
N GLY A 493 39.81 -7.18 5.46
CA GLY A 493 40.39 -6.03 6.16
C GLY A 493 41.75 -6.28 6.81
N TYR A 494 42.35 -7.47 6.62
CA TYR A 494 43.71 -7.75 7.07
C TYR A 494 44.74 -7.22 6.05
N SER A 495 45.83 -6.62 6.55
CA SER A 495 46.99 -6.22 5.77
C SER A 495 48.09 -7.28 5.84
N ILE A 496 48.97 -7.32 4.83
CA ILE A 496 50.18 -8.16 4.85
C ILE A 496 51.39 -7.24 4.74
N THR A 497 52.28 -7.31 5.71
CA THR A 497 53.49 -6.48 5.78
C THR A 497 54.68 -7.23 5.20
N TYR A 498 55.43 -6.54 4.36
CA TYR A 498 56.64 -7.02 3.70
C TYR A 498 57.86 -6.21 4.18
N LYS A 499 59.01 -6.86 4.27
CA LYS A 499 60.31 -6.17 4.41
C LYS A 499 60.76 -5.60 3.07
N SER A 500 61.76 -4.73 3.09
CA SER A 500 62.33 -4.10 1.89
C SER A 500 62.93 -5.11 0.90
N ASN A 501 63.18 -6.36 1.30
CA ASN A 501 63.60 -7.46 0.42
C ASN A 501 62.43 -8.29 -0.15
N GLY A 502 61.17 -7.90 0.09
CA GLY A 502 59.96 -8.57 -0.38
C GLY A 502 59.50 -9.78 0.44
N SER A 503 60.13 -10.08 1.59
CA SER A 503 59.71 -11.17 2.49
C SER A 503 58.59 -10.75 3.44
N ILE A 504 57.64 -11.65 3.74
CA ILE A 504 56.51 -11.36 4.63
C ILE A 504 56.96 -11.37 6.10
N VAL A 505 56.63 -10.32 6.83
CA VAL A 505 56.82 -10.24 8.27
C VAL A 505 55.71 -11.05 8.96
N ARG A 506 56.10 -11.98 9.84
CA ARG A 506 55.16 -12.80 10.62
C ARG A 506 55.27 -12.57 12.12
N ARG A 507 56.44 -12.15 12.62
CA ARG A 507 56.70 -11.84 14.03
C ARG A 507 57.39 -10.50 14.14
N ALA A 508 57.11 -9.76 15.21
CA ALA A 508 57.71 -8.45 15.45
C ALA A 508 59.24 -8.55 15.61
N GLU A 509 59.74 -9.63 16.21
CA GLU A 509 61.17 -9.96 16.39
C GLU A 509 61.96 -10.03 15.08
N ASP A 510 61.28 -10.25 13.95
CA ASP A 510 61.94 -10.37 12.66
C ASP A 510 62.39 -9.01 12.11
N ILE A 511 61.94 -7.89 12.69
CA ILE A 511 62.22 -6.52 12.21
C ILE A 511 63.25 -5.85 13.11
N LYS A 512 64.06 -4.94 12.57
CA LYS A 512 64.98 -4.08 13.35
C LYS A 512 64.48 -2.62 13.42
N GLU A 513 64.84 -1.91 14.49
CA GLU A 513 64.54 -0.47 14.59
C GLU A 513 65.27 0.32 13.50
N LYS A 514 64.56 1.28 12.89
CA LYS A 514 64.90 2.05 11.67
C LYS A 514 64.92 1.27 10.36
N GLU A 515 64.27 0.10 10.30
CA GLU A 515 64.11 -0.67 9.06
C GLU A 515 62.83 -0.24 8.31
N GLY A 516 62.93 -0.07 6.99
CA GLY A 516 61.80 0.29 6.11
C GLY A 516 60.98 -0.93 5.68
N LEU A 517 59.64 -0.83 5.77
CA LEU A 517 58.67 -1.89 5.48
C LEU A 517 57.60 -1.42 4.48
N GLU A 518 57.03 -2.37 3.72
CA GLU A 518 55.94 -2.15 2.77
C GLU A 518 54.69 -2.91 3.22
N ILE A 519 53.60 -2.20 3.51
CA ILE A 519 52.32 -2.79 3.91
C ILE A 519 51.39 -2.88 2.70
N LYS A 520 50.93 -4.09 2.38
CA LYS A 520 49.98 -4.36 1.31
C LYS A 520 48.57 -4.55 1.86
N LEU A 521 47.65 -3.74 1.35
CA LEU A 521 46.23 -3.77 1.71
C LEU A 521 45.41 -4.48 0.62
N GLY A 522 44.12 -4.72 0.88
CA GLY A 522 43.20 -5.26 -0.11
C GLY A 522 43.18 -4.47 -1.44
N GLN A 523 43.44 -3.16 -1.36
CA GLN A 523 43.77 -2.27 -2.48
C GLN A 523 44.84 -1.25 -2.03
N GLY A 524 45.95 -1.14 -2.77
CA GLY A 524 47.02 -0.16 -2.48
C GLY A 524 48.19 -0.70 -1.63
N ARG A 525 49.26 0.10 -1.54
CA ARG A 525 50.49 -0.20 -0.80
C ARG A 525 51.02 1.05 -0.09
N ILE A 526 51.61 0.88 1.09
CA ILE A 526 52.11 1.97 1.94
C ILE A 526 53.52 1.61 2.41
N GLU A 527 54.47 2.54 2.29
CA GLU A 527 55.83 2.41 2.83
C GLU A 527 55.96 3.11 4.19
N VAL A 528 56.56 2.44 5.17
CA VAL A 528 56.69 2.91 6.55
C VAL A 528 58.05 2.53 7.14
N GLU A 529 58.58 3.32 8.07
CA GLU A 529 59.85 3.02 8.78
C GLU A 529 59.60 2.73 10.26
N VAL A 530 60.29 1.72 10.81
CA VAL A 530 60.05 1.25 12.18
C VAL A 530 60.76 2.14 13.18
N THR A 531 60.02 2.91 13.96
CA THR A 531 60.59 3.88 14.92
C THR A 531 60.79 3.31 16.33
N LYS A 532 59.99 2.33 16.75
CA LYS A 532 60.07 1.67 18.07
C LYS A 532 59.39 0.28 18.02
N MET A 533 59.90 -0.71 18.74
CA MET A 533 59.25 -2.03 18.89
C MET A 533 59.00 -2.44 20.34
N GLU A 534 57.81 -2.97 20.62
CA GLU A 534 57.41 -3.58 21.89
C GLU A 534 56.82 -4.98 21.63
N ILE A 535 57.24 -5.99 22.41
CA ILE A 535 56.87 -7.40 22.24
C ILE A 535 56.11 -7.86 23.48
N GLU A 536 54.84 -8.25 23.34
CA GLU A 536 54.03 -8.88 24.39
C GLU A 536 53.98 -10.41 24.20
N ASN A 537 54.46 -11.17 25.19
CA ASN A 537 54.39 -12.64 25.17
C ASN A 537 53.19 -13.13 26.01
N GLY A 538 52.04 -13.36 25.37
CA GLY A 538 50.82 -13.87 26.02
C GLY A 538 50.78 -15.41 26.12
N LYS A 539 50.52 -15.94 27.33
CA LYS A 539 50.06 -17.32 27.56
C LYS A 539 48.53 -17.35 27.57
N GLN A 540 48.00 -17.97 26.51
CA GLN A 540 46.63 -18.44 26.20
C GLN A 540 45.43 -17.57 26.57
#